data_AF-B9WBT3-F1
#
_entry.id   AF-B9WBT3-F1
#
_cell.length_a   1.000
_cell.length_b   1.000
_cell.length_c   1.000
_cell.angle_alpha   90.00
_cell.angle_beta   90.00
_cell.angle_gamma   90.00
#
_symmetry.space_group_name_H-M   'P 1'
#
loop_
_entity.id
_entity.type
_entity.pdbx_description
1 polymer ?
#
loop_
_entity_poly.entity_id
_entity_poly.type
_entity_poly.pdbx_seq_one_letter_code
_entity_poly.pdbx_strand_id
1 'polypeptide(L)'
;MILNKENLSCSCANDSDQTVTLCPSESTIDINNLDFILTTELPFFSLDYQDYPLMDLTTEELLQDKFPNTKFPYDGFINFHSLKICSSNAKQMSKYLQLAMGFKEVAYKGLETGSKLIGAHIMQNGSITLEIINTLETIDDDNVLKFPFFQNDLNKFRNINHEYFLENFKLTTDDLIFDFVNTRIESLSFKSDYLKFGKQFYNNITRSNDYKESMTKVSNFIVQTINNSEEIYNDMMECTLIQKFLKLHAEGVMDIAFNVNDVDSIFNRAIKAGSGIIRLPKIISDENGVIKLATISIPNSDIQHTLIENINYTGPFLPGFSQPIYPLADYYQVQLNMMPPVNLTVLDHCVENYSWNQMMEQAKLYADMFGFHKYWSVDEDDISTGFTALRSIVMSSSNGQIKMPINEPVKSIMKGQIEEFNDFNGGPGIQHIAFRTNCIIETVMALLQRGVEFNHTSEKYYDNLKKRLNSDGIKLYEDFDTLKSLNILIDYDPSTKSKSKSKSKRKKNNKCNYLLQIFSKPLHDRPTLFIEIIQRHHHNGFGKGTFKGLFESIEEQQKLRGTFVESQDN
;
A
#
# COMPACT_ATOMS: atom_id res chain seq x y z
N MET A 1 -6.63 -15.32 -39.31
CA MET A 1 -5.61 -16.35 -39.55
C MET A 1 -5.33 -17.04 -38.22
N ILE A 2 -5.75 -18.29 -38.08
CA ILE A 2 -5.58 -19.09 -36.86
C ILE A 2 -4.15 -19.67 -36.92
N LEU A 3 -3.28 -19.26 -36.01
CA LEU A 3 -1.94 -19.85 -35.87
C LEU A 3 -1.89 -20.68 -34.57
N ASN A 4 -1.42 -21.91 -34.76
CA ASN A 4 -1.38 -23.02 -33.82
C ASN A 4 -0.56 -22.71 -32.56
N LYS A 5 -1.13 -23.07 -31.40
CA LYS A 5 -0.45 -23.23 -30.11
C LYS A 5 0.32 -24.55 -30.10
N GLU A 6 1.63 -24.53 -30.28
CA GLU A 6 2.50 -25.59 -29.74
C GLU A 6 3.88 -25.04 -29.33
N ASN A 7 4.27 -25.38 -28.09
CA ASN A 7 5.62 -25.42 -27.52
C ASN A 7 6.35 -24.12 -27.18
N LEU A 8 6.05 -23.58 -25.99
CA LEU A 8 6.98 -22.79 -25.18
C LEU A 8 7.06 -23.42 -23.78
N SER A 9 8.06 -24.29 -23.57
CA SER A 9 8.39 -24.86 -22.26
C SER A 9 9.39 -23.95 -21.54
N CYS A 10 9.00 -23.37 -20.40
CA CYS A 10 9.90 -22.63 -19.51
C CYS A 10 10.22 -23.47 -18.26
N SER A 11 11.50 -23.67 -18.01
CA SER A 11 12.04 -24.40 -16.86
C SER A 11 12.19 -23.51 -15.64
N CYS A 12 11.55 -23.88 -14.53
CA CYS A 12 11.73 -23.27 -13.21
C CYS A 12 12.90 -23.96 -12.46
N ALA A 13 13.79 -23.19 -11.86
CA ALA A 13 14.78 -23.70 -10.91
C ALA A 13 14.26 -23.47 -9.48
N ASN A 14 14.10 -24.57 -8.75
CA ASN A 14 13.85 -24.61 -7.30
C ASN A 14 15.18 -24.53 -6.57
N ASP A 15 15.24 -23.80 -5.45
CA ASP A 15 16.20 -24.06 -4.37
C ASP A 15 15.48 -23.94 -3.03
N SER A 16 15.44 -25.08 -2.33
CA SER A 16 14.97 -25.28 -0.96
C SER A 16 16.17 -25.61 -0.07
N ASP A 17 15.99 -25.34 1.23
CA ASP A 17 16.68 -25.90 2.40
C ASP A 17 17.51 -24.88 3.20
N GLN A 18 17.04 -24.58 4.42
CA GLN A 18 17.76 -24.90 5.67
C GLN A 18 16.93 -24.55 6.91
N THR A 19 16.47 -25.58 7.61
CA THR A 19 15.95 -25.58 8.99
C THR A 19 17.08 -25.90 9.96
N VAL A 20 17.18 -25.20 11.10
CA VAL A 20 17.85 -25.71 12.31
C VAL A 20 17.08 -25.27 13.56
N THR A 21 16.66 -26.25 14.34
CA THR A 21 16.13 -26.16 15.72
C THR A 21 17.29 -26.29 16.70
N LEU A 22 17.24 -25.66 17.89
CA LEU A 22 17.58 -26.27 19.20
C LEU A 22 17.31 -25.30 20.38
N CYS A 23 16.83 -25.88 21.47
CA CYS A 23 16.27 -25.30 22.70
C CYS A 23 17.33 -25.20 23.87
N PRO A 24 16.96 -24.66 25.06
CA PRO A 24 17.78 -23.75 25.87
C PRO A 24 18.43 -24.36 27.13
N SER A 25 19.24 -23.56 27.85
CA SER A 25 19.66 -23.83 29.23
C SER A 25 19.68 -22.55 30.10
N GLU A 26 19.20 -22.71 31.34
CA GLU A 26 18.82 -21.72 32.35
C GLU A 26 19.96 -21.16 33.24
N SER A 27 19.66 -20.02 33.91
CA SER A 27 19.94 -19.62 35.33
C SER A 27 20.49 -18.17 35.43
N THR A 28 19.68 -17.12 35.63
CA THR A 28 19.01 -16.55 36.85
C THR A 28 19.88 -15.66 37.76
N ILE A 29 19.62 -14.33 37.72
CA ILE A 29 19.64 -13.33 38.83
C ILE A 29 18.64 -12.22 38.41
N ASP A 30 17.35 -12.26 38.78
CA ASP A 30 16.65 -11.72 39.99
C ASP A 30 16.60 -10.17 40.15
N ILE A 31 15.53 -9.56 39.62
CA ILE A 31 15.05 -8.19 39.92
C ILE A 31 13.53 -8.23 40.19
N ASN A 32 13.07 -9.22 40.96
CA ASN A 32 11.66 -9.36 41.36
C ASN A 32 11.21 -8.23 42.29
N ASN A 33 10.71 -7.12 41.72
CA ASN A 33 9.65 -6.32 42.33
C ASN A 33 9.05 -5.30 41.35
N LEU A 34 8.38 -5.78 40.30
CA LEU A 34 7.23 -5.08 39.71
C LEU A 34 6.31 -6.11 39.03
N ASP A 35 5.12 -6.28 39.62
CA ASP A 35 4.07 -7.27 39.33
C ASP A 35 3.72 -7.40 37.82
N PHE A 36 3.71 -8.55 37.14
CA PHE A 36 3.10 -9.89 37.35
C PHE A 36 1.58 -10.01 37.13
N ILE A 37 0.97 -9.32 36.15
CA ILE A 37 -0.34 -9.73 35.56
C ILE A 37 -0.46 -9.56 34.01
N LEU A 38 0.44 -8.88 33.29
CA LEU A 38 0.27 -8.60 31.85
C LEU A 38 1.18 -9.39 30.88
N THR A 39 1.95 -10.37 31.35
CA THR A 39 2.95 -11.07 30.53
C THR A 39 2.55 -12.46 30.04
N THR A 40 1.26 -12.82 30.05
CA THR A 40 0.82 -14.18 29.68
C THR A 40 0.09 -14.35 28.34
N GLU A 41 0.02 -13.34 27.45
CA GLU A 41 -0.65 -13.52 26.14
C GLU A 41 0.08 -13.05 24.87
N LEU A 42 1.39 -12.76 24.90
CA LEU A 42 2.15 -12.55 23.67
C LEU A 42 3.55 -13.18 23.78
N PRO A 43 3.82 -14.35 23.16
CA PRO A 43 5.18 -14.81 22.98
C PRO A 43 5.80 -14.00 21.83
N PHE A 44 7.00 -13.45 22.07
CA PHE A 44 7.82 -12.62 21.18
C PHE A 44 7.56 -11.11 21.18
N PHE A 45 7.89 -10.41 22.27
CA PHE A 45 8.58 -9.13 22.15
C PHE A 45 9.57 -8.98 23.32
N SER A 46 10.85 -8.77 23.00
CA SER A 46 11.85 -8.34 23.98
C SER A 46 11.69 -6.84 24.22
N LEU A 47 11.64 -6.43 25.48
CA LEU A 47 11.65 -5.03 25.92
C LEU A 47 13.06 -4.41 25.92
N ASP A 48 14.06 -5.12 25.37
CA ASP A 48 15.40 -4.56 25.19
C ASP A 48 15.43 -3.62 23.98
N TYR A 49 15.12 -2.34 24.22
CA TYR A 49 15.53 -1.22 23.39
C TYR A 49 17.07 -1.01 23.51
N GLN A 50 17.85 -2.03 23.14
CA GLN A 50 19.30 -1.91 22.93
C GLN A 50 19.61 -2.22 21.46
N ASP A 51 19.99 -1.17 20.74
CA ASP A 51 20.85 -1.18 19.55
C ASP A 51 20.62 -2.31 18.55
N TYR A 52 19.62 -2.15 17.67
CA TYR A 52 19.72 -2.74 16.33
C TYR A 52 20.61 -1.84 15.47
N PRO A 53 21.77 -2.31 14.96
CA PRO A 53 22.67 -1.52 14.12
C PRO A 53 22.14 -1.49 12.68
N LEU A 54 20.99 -0.84 12.46
CA LEU A 54 20.24 -0.99 11.20
C LEU A 54 19.81 0.33 10.54
N MET A 55 20.37 1.47 10.95
CA MET A 55 20.31 2.73 10.17
C MET A 55 21.59 3.55 10.40
N ASP A 56 22.71 3.09 9.85
CA ASP A 56 23.98 3.84 9.87
C ASP A 56 24.07 4.88 8.74
N LEU A 57 23.07 4.96 7.85
CA LEU A 57 23.12 5.83 6.68
C LEU A 57 22.28 7.10 6.89
N THR A 58 22.87 8.27 6.60
CA THR A 58 22.12 9.53 6.56
C THR A 58 21.24 9.60 5.31
N THR A 59 20.27 10.52 5.31
CA THR A 59 19.43 10.84 4.15
C THR A 59 20.27 11.12 2.91
N GLU A 60 21.37 11.87 3.06
CA GLU A 60 22.30 12.15 1.97
C GLU A 60 23.00 10.90 1.44
N GLU A 61 23.36 9.96 2.32
CA GLU A 61 23.97 8.70 1.90
C GLU A 61 22.98 7.82 1.14
N LEU A 62 21.71 7.77 1.58
CA LEU A 62 20.64 7.06 0.89
C LEU A 62 20.32 7.64 -0.50
N LEU A 63 20.63 8.91 -0.75
CA LEU A 63 20.34 9.60 -2.01
C LEU A 63 21.55 9.73 -2.98
N GLN A 64 22.72 9.20 -2.64
CA GLN A 64 23.90 9.25 -3.52
C GLN A 64 23.83 8.22 -4.67
N ASP A 65 24.40 8.57 -5.84
CA ASP A 65 24.50 7.66 -7.01
C ASP A 65 25.52 6.52 -6.83
N LYS A 66 26.26 6.52 -5.72
CA LYS A 66 27.44 5.68 -5.53
C LYS A 66 27.37 4.90 -4.22
N PHE A 67 26.56 3.85 -4.17
CA PHE A 67 26.76 2.78 -3.19
C PHE A 67 26.69 1.40 -3.84
N PRO A 68 27.53 0.45 -3.38
CA PRO A 68 27.77 -0.81 -4.06
C PRO A 68 26.54 -1.72 -4.00
N ASN A 69 26.46 -2.67 -4.94
CA ASN A 69 25.46 -3.75 -5.03
C ASN A 69 25.41 -4.70 -3.80
N THR A 70 25.64 -4.24 -2.58
CA THR A 70 25.71 -5.05 -1.36
C THR A 70 25.04 -4.37 -0.18
N LYS A 71 23.84 -4.90 0.15
CA LYS A 71 23.12 -4.84 1.43
C LYS A 71 22.93 -3.43 2.02
N PHE A 72 21.86 -2.78 1.58
CA PHE A 72 21.23 -1.74 2.39
C PHE A 72 20.83 -2.32 3.75
N PRO A 73 20.84 -1.52 4.83
CA PRO A 73 20.28 -1.92 6.10
C PRO A 73 18.84 -2.42 5.89
N TYR A 74 18.48 -3.48 6.60
CA TYR A 74 17.13 -4.00 6.61
C TYR A 74 16.14 -2.91 7.09
N ASP A 75 15.23 -2.52 6.22
CA ASP A 75 14.27 -1.44 6.44
C ASP A 75 12.92 -1.92 7.00
N GLY A 76 12.71 -3.24 7.10
CA GLY A 76 11.47 -3.83 7.62
C GLY A 76 10.40 -4.12 6.57
N PHE A 77 10.61 -3.75 5.31
CA PHE A 77 9.63 -3.90 4.24
C PHE A 77 9.76 -5.24 3.51
N ILE A 78 8.61 -5.88 3.25
CA ILE A 78 8.53 -7.17 2.55
C ILE A 78 8.20 -6.94 1.07
N ASN A 79 7.01 -6.39 0.78
CA ASN A 79 6.51 -6.10 -0.57
C ASN A 79 5.26 -5.21 -0.51
N PHE A 80 4.71 -4.85 -1.67
CA PHE A 80 3.37 -4.26 -1.76
C PHE A 80 2.31 -5.26 -1.26
N HIS A 81 1.39 -4.78 -0.40
CA HIS A 81 0.23 -5.54 0.03
C HIS A 81 -0.96 -5.32 -0.91
N SER A 82 -1.40 -4.06 -1.06
CA SER A 82 -2.55 -3.69 -1.87
C SER A 82 -2.53 -2.22 -2.25
N LEU A 83 -3.31 -1.84 -3.27
CA LEU A 83 -3.60 -0.45 -3.60
C LEU A 83 -5.07 -0.14 -3.34
N LYS A 84 -5.35 0.93 -2.58
CA LYS A 84 -6.73 1.43 -2.39
C LYS A 84 -7.06 2.44 -3.47
N ILE A 85 -8.00 2.09 -4.34
CA ILE A 85 -8.48 2.91 -5.45
C ILE A 85 -9.86 3.44 -5.10
N CYS A 86 -9.96 4.75 -4.88
CA CYS A 86 -11.23 5.42 -4.72
C CYS A 86 -11.94 5.49 -6.07
N SER A 87 -13.16 4.99 -6.12
CA SER A 87 -14.04 5.07 -7.30
C SER A 87 -15.40 5.62 -6.89
N SER A 88 -16.03 6.35 -7.82
CA SER A 88 -17.41 6.80 -7.64
C SER A 88 -18.41 5.63 -7.58
N ASN A 89 -18.05 4.49 -8.19
CA ASN A 89 -18.85 3.28 -8.20
C ASN A 89 -17.93 2.04 -8.19
N ALA A 90 -17.54 1.61 -6.98
CA ALA A 90 -16.62 0.49 -6.81
C ALA A 90 -17.14 -0.82 -7.44
N LYS A 91 -18.47 -1.02 -7.47
CA LYS A 91 -19.09 -2.19 -8.08
C LYS A 91 -18.96 -2.20 -9.61
N GLN A 92 -19.06 -1.06 -10.27
CA GLN A 92 -18.85 -0.99 -11.72
C GLN A 92 -17.37 -1.11 -12.08
N MET A 93 -16.50 -0.41 -11.34
CA MET A 93 -15.06 -0.50 -11.55
C MET A 93 -14.52 -1.92 -11.31
N SER A 94 -15.01 -2.63 -10.29
CA SER A 94 -14.63 -4.03 -10.07
C SER A 94 -15.03 -4.94 -11.24
N LYS A 95 -16.22 -4.74 -11.84
CA LYS A 95 -16.66 -5.46 -13.05
C LYS A 95 -15.84 -5.09 -14.28
N TYR A 96 -15.45 -3.82 -14.43
CA TYR A 96 -14.52 -3.38 -15.47
C TYR A 96 -13.18 -4.12 -15.33
N LEU A 97 -12.59 -4.17 -14.13
CA LEU A 97 -11.32 -4.88 -13.90
C LEU A 97 -11.42 -6.39 -14.16
N GLN A 98 -12.56 -7.02 -13.85
CA GLN A 98 -12.82 -8.43 -14.19
C GLN A 98 -12.88 -8.65 -15.71
N LEU A 99 -13.63 -7.79 -16.41
CA LEU A 99 -13.85 -7.92 -17.85
C LEU A 99 -12.62 -7.52 -18.66
N ALA A 100 -12.11 -6.31 -18.44
CA ALA A 100 -11.04 -5.69 -19.20
C ALA A 100 -9.66 -6.26 -18.85
N MET A 101 -9.41 -6.51 -17.56
CA MET A 101 -8.04 -6.78 -17.05
C MET A 101 -7.88 -8.16 -16.39
N GLY A 102 -8.93 -8.98 -16.37
CA GLY A 102 -8.87 -10.37 -15.90
C GLY A 102 -8.66 -10.53 -14.39
N PHE A 103 -8.93 -9.48 -13.59
CA PHE A 103 -8.95 -9.60 -12.13
C PHE A 103 -10.09 -10.49 -11.66
N LYS A 104 -9.98 -11.01 -10.43
CA LYS A 104 -11.03 -11.77 -9.74
C LYS A 104 -11.37 -11.09 -8.43
N GLU A 105 -12.64 -11.07 -8.07
CA GLU A 105 -13.05 -10.56 -6.77
C GLU A 105 -12.84 -11.65 -5.72
N VAL A 106 -12.04 -11.38 -4.69
CA VAL A 106 -11.63 -12.36 -3.68
C VAL A 106 -12.16 -12.06 -2.29
N ALA A 107 -12.51 -10.79 -2.02
CA ALA A 107 -13.13 -10.39 -0.77
C ALA A 107 -14.04 -9.17 -0.98
N TYR A 108 -14.96 -8.96 -0.05
CA TYR A 108 -15.97 -7.91 -0.09
C TYR A 108 -16.26 -7.35 1.32
N LYS A 109 -16.46 -6.03 1.38
CA LYS A 109 -17.00 -5.30 2.54
C LYS A 109 -18.11 -4.35 2.08
N GLY A 110 -19.25 -4.32 2.76
CA GLY A 110 -20.38 -3.43 2.45
C GLY A 110 -21.57 -3.67 3.36
N LEU A 111 -22.77 -3.24 2.94
CA LEU A 111 -23.99 -3.29 3.77
C LEU A 111 -24.28 -4.70 4.29
N GLU A 112 -24.13 -5.68 3.42
CA GLU A 112 -24.39 -7.09 3.70
C GLU A 112 -23.34 -7.71 4.64
N THR A 113 -22.18 -7.06 4.81
CA THR A 113 -21.12 -7.45 5.77
C THR A 113 -21.10 -6.54 7.00
N GLY A 114 -22.09 -5.65 7.16
CA GLY A 114 -22.19 -4.74 8.31
C GLY A 114 -21.51 -3.39 8.15
N SER A 115 -20.80 -3.12 7.06
CA SER A 115 -20.24 -1.77 6.81
C SER A 115 -21.27 -0.86 6.17
N LYS A 116 -21.67 0.17 6.92
CA LYS A 116 -22.78 1.06 6.55
C LYS A 116 -22.35 2.27 5.73
N LEU A 117 -21.08 2.67 5.85
CA LEU A 117 -20.57 3.92 5.30
C LEU A 117 -19.71 3.71 4.05
N ILE A 118 -19.07 2.55 3.94
CA ILE A 118 -18.14 2.24 2.84
C ILE A 118 -18.46 0.91 2.18
N GLY A 119 -18.26 0.85 0.87
CA GLY A 119 -18.31 -0.37 0.07
C GLY A 119 -16.96 -0.62 -0.57
N ALA A 120 -16.42 -1.82 -0.42
CA ALA A 120 -15.11 -2.19 -0.93
C ALA A 120 -15.13 -3.57 -1.61
N HIS A 121 -14.56 -3.64 -2.81
CA HIS A 121 -14.39 -4.84 -3.62
C HIS A 121 -12.90 -5.14 -3.77
N ILE A 122 -12.45 -6.29 -3.28
CA ILE A 122 -11.03 -6.68 -3.33
C ILE A 122 -10.78 -7.52 -4.59
N MET A 123 -9.97 -6.95 -5.49
CA MET A 123 -9.68 -7.48 -6.82
C MET A 123 -8.26 -8.03 -6.86
N GLN A 124 -8.10 -9.28 -7.31
CA GLN A 124 -6.80 -9.95 -7.37
C GLN A 124 -6.47 -10.52 -8.77
N ASN A 125 -5.22 -10.34 -9.21
CA ASN A 125 -4.63 -11.03 -10.37
C ASN A 125 -3.14 -11.30 -10.08
N GLY A 126 -2.74 -12.58 -10.06
CA GLY A 126 -1.45 -12.97 -9.50
C GLY A 126 -1.38 -12.58 -8.02
N SER A 127 -0.30 -11.91 -7.60
CA SER A 127 -0.16 -11.33 -6.26
C SER A 127 -0.58 -9.85 -6.19
N ILE A 128 -1.12 -9.28 -7.27
CA ILE A 128 -1.60 -7.89 -7.28
C ILE A 128 -2.97 -7.86 -6.62
N THR A 129 -3.12 -7.02 -5.60
CA THR A 129 -4.38 -6.81 -4.90
C THR A 129 -4.79 -5.34 -4.99
N LEU A 130 -5.99 -5.08 -5.49
CA LEU A 130 -6.58 -3.74 -5.58
C LEU A 130 -7.86 -3.70 -4.73
N GLU A 131 -7.92 -2.78 -3.78
CA GLU A 131 -9.11 -2.47 -3.00
C GLU A 131 -9.87 -1.34 -3.70
N ILE A 132 -10.94 -1.68 -4.40
CA ILE A 132 -11.78 -0.68 -5.06
C ILE A 132 -12.84 -0.24 -4.06
N ILE A 133 -12.80 1.02 -3.65
CA ILE A 133 -13.61 1.53 -2.54
C ILE A 133 -14.45 2.73 -2.96
N ASN A 134 -15.66 2.83 -2.41
CA ASN A 134 -16.55 3.98 -2.53
C ASN A 134 -17.30 4.23 -1.22
N THR A 135 -17.94 5.38 -1.10
CA THR A 135 -18.87 5.66 0.02
C THR A 135 -20.29 5.19 -0.31
N LEU A 136 -21.00 4.73 0.71
CA LEU A 136 -22.41 4.32 0.65
C LEU A 136 -23.35 5.40 1.16
N GLU A 137 -22.83 6.29 1.99
CA GLU A 137 -23.52 7.45 2.57
C GLU A 137 -22.67 8.71 2.37
N THR A 138 -23.25 9.87 2.69
CA THR A 138 -22.53 11.14 2.74
C THR A 138 -22.48 11.66 4.18
N ILE A 139 -21.29 12.02 4.63
CA ILE A 139 -21.07 12.67 5.92
C ILE A 139 -20.80 14.16 5.70
N ASP A 140 -21.64 15.02 6.27
CA ASP A 140 -21.55 16.49 6.17
C ASP A 140 -20.66 17.13 7.25
N ASP A 141 -20.08 16.34 8.17
CA ASP A 141 -19.30 16.84 9.31
C ASP A 141 -17.79 16.60 9.16
N ASP A 142 -17.05 17.68 8.91
CA ASP A 142 -15.58 17.70 8.85
C ASP A 142 -14.90 17.55 10.22
N ASN A 143 -15.63 17.68 11.34
CA ASN A 143 -15.05 17.57 12.69
C ASN A 143 -14.51 16.17 12.99
N VAL A 144 -14.97 15.15 12.24
CA VAL A 144 -14.44 13.79 12.32
C VAL A 144 -12.92 13.79 12.07
N LEU A 145 -12.37 14.68 11.24
CA LEU A 145 -10.93 14.69 10.94
C LEU A 145 -10.01 15.23 12.07
N LYS A 146 -10.56 15.83 13.13
CA LYS A 146 -9.77 16.54 14.16
C LYS A 146 -9.23 15.64 15.28
N PHE A 147 -9.51 14.35 15.26
CA PHE A 147 -9.32 13.48 16.43
C PHE A 147 -7.93 12.88 16.70
N PRO A 148 -6.91 12.91 15.82
CA PRO A 148 -5.56 12.50 16.27
C PRO A 148 -5.13 13.26 17.54
N PHE A 149 -5.69 14.45 17.77
CA PHE A 149 -5.45 15.30 18.94
C PHE A 149 -6.23 14.92 20.20
N PHE A 150 -7.37 14.24 20.10
CA PHE A 150 -8.08 13.72 21.27
C PHE A 150 -7.47 12.41 21.78
N GLN A 151 -6.49 11.85 21.07
CA GLN A 151 -5.73 10.71 21.56
C GLN A 151 -4.83 11.06 22.74
N ASN A 152 -4.38 12.31 22.91
CA ASN A 152 -3.69 12.66 24.16
C ASN A 152 -4.65 12.58 25.35
N ASP A 153 -5.94 12.79 25.14
CA ASP A 153 -6.96 12.54 26.15
C ASP A 153 -7.32 11.05 26.20
N LEU A 154 -7.48 10.31 25.10
CA LEU A 154 -7.71 8.85 25.15
C LEU A 154 -6.51 8.05 25.66
N ASN A 155 -5.28 8.51 25.43
CA ASN A 155 -4.05 7.95 26.00
C ASN A 155 -3.94 8.39 27.46
N LYS A 156 -4.47 9.55 27.87
CA LYS A 156 -4.76 9.74 29.29
C LYS A 156 -5.79 8.71 29.75
N PHE A 157 -6.85 8.36 29.01
CA PHE A 157 -7.81 7.30 29.38
C PHE A 157 -7.24 5.86 29.34
N ARG A 158 -6.21 5.58 28.52
CA ARG A 158 -5.52 4.28 28.44
C ARG A 158 -4.33 4.17 29.42
N ASN A 159 -3.63 5.27 29.69
CA ASN A 159 -2.57 5.38 30.72
C ASN A 159 -3.14 5.64 32.11
N ILE A 160 -4.38 6.15 32.18
CA ILE A 160 -5.29 5.84 33.26
C ILE A 160 -5.42 4.32 33.18
N ASN A 161 -4.65 3.64 34.03
CA ASN A 161 -4.74 2.21 34.28
C ASN A 161 -6.19 1.76 34.07
N HIS A 162 -6.43 0.64 33.38
CA HIS A 162 -7.76 0.02 33.43
C HIS A 162 -8.20 -0.14 34.89
N GLU A 163 -7.24 -0.35 35.82
CA GLU A 163 -7.44 -0.23 37.26
C GLU A 163 -7.77 1.19 37.77
N TYR A 164 -7.24 2.29 37.24
CA TYR A 164 -7.56 3.67 37.67
C TYR A 164 -8.91 4.17 37.12
N PHE A 165 -9.34 3.73 35.92
CA PHE A 165 -10.70 3.98 35.45
C PHE A 165 -11.71 3.10 36.19
N LEU A 166 -11.38 1.82 36.41
CA LEU A 166 -12.15 0.92 37.27
C LEU A 166 -12.06 1.31 38.75
N GLU A 167 -11.03 2.00 39.24
CA GLU A 167 -10.89 2.50 40.61
C GLU A 167 -11.64 3.81 40.78
N ASN A 168 -11.70 4.70 39.78
CA ASN A 168 -12.57 5.89 39.84
C ASN A 168 -14.05 5.54 39.61
N PHE A 169 -14.34 4.52 38.80
CA PHE A 169 -15.70 3.97 38.68
C PHE A 169 -16.06 3.01 39.83
N LYS A 170 -15.09 2.29 40.42
CA LYS A 170 -15.25 1.64 41.73
C LYS A 170 -15.49 2.72 42.74
N LEU A 171 -14.62 3.71 42.93
CA LEU A 171 -14.86 4.83 43.84
C LEU A 171 -16.25 5.40 43.62
N THR A 172 -16.70 5.72 42.41
CA THR A 172 -18.10 6.20 42.24
C THR A 172 -19.20 5.17 42.48
N THR A 173 -19.05 3.88 42.15
CA THR A 173 -20.10 2.86 42.35
C THR A 173 -20.06 2.24 43.75
N ASP A 174 -18.88 1.98 44.26
CA ASP A 174 -18.55 1.60 45.63
C ASP A 174 -18.88 2.71 46.62
N ASP A 175 -18.60 3.98 46.32
CA ASP A 175 -19.04 5.11 47.15
C ASP A 175 -20.56 5.27 47.07
N LEU A 176 -21.20 5.07 45.91
CA LEU A 176 -22.68 5.03 45.82
C LEU A 176 -23.27 3.86 46.62
N ILE A 177 -22.66 2.68 46.60
CA ILE A 177 -23.07 1.53 47.41
C ILE A 177 -22.80 1.81 48.87
N PHE A 178 -21.65 2.37 49.23
CA PHE A 178 -21.27 2.74 50.58
C PHE A 178 -22.22 3.80 51.15
N ASP A 179 -22.52 4.84 50.39
CA ASP A 179 -23.47 5.89 50.73
C ASP A 179 -24.90 5.35 50.80
N PHE A 180 -25.33 4.51 49.85
CA PHE A 180 -26.64 3.86 49.90
C PHE A 180 -26.78 2.94 51.11
N VAL A 181 -25.77 2.10 51.38
CA VAL A 181 -25.70 1.19 52.52
C VAL A 181 -25.70 1.96 53.83
N ASN A 182 -24.87 3.00 53.95
CA ASN A 182 -24.82 3.83 55.15
C ASN A 182 -26.11 4.63 55.35
N THR A 183 -26.66 5.24 54.31
CA THR A 183 -27.94 5.97 54.38
C THR A 183 -29.08 5.04 54.81
N ARG A 184 -29.11 3.80 54.30
CA ARG A 184 -30.12 2.80 54.66
C ARG A 184 -29.92 2.28 56.09
N ILE A 185 -28.68 2.01 56.50
CA ILE A 185 -28.34 1.55 57.86
C ILE A 185 -28.58 2.66 58.88
N GLU A 186 -28.24 3.92 58.56
CA GLU A 186 -28.49 5.10 59.39
C GLU A 186 -30.00 5.30 59.59
N SER A 187 -30.81 5.09 58.54
CA SER A 187 -32.28 5.10 58.64
C SER A 187 -32.88 3.96 59.49
N LEU A 188 -32.09 2.92 59.80
CA LEU A 188 -32.52 1.70 60.50
C LEU A 188 -31.84 1.49 61.86
N SER A 189 -30.86 2.31 62.26
CA SER A 189 -29.99 2.10 63.43
C SER A 189 -30.17 3.18 64.51
N PHE A 190 -30.38 2.76 65.76
CA PHE A 190 -30.43 3.65 66.94
C PHE A 190 -29.10 3.69 67.75
N LYS A 191 -27.99 3.13 67.24
CA LYS A 191 -26.69 3.04 67.96
C LYS A 191 -25.52 3.70 67.22
N SER A 192 -24.55 4.19 68.00
CA SER A 192 -23.39 5.02 67.59
C SER A 192 -22.31 4.33 66.74
N ASP A 193 -22.40 3.01 66.49
CA ASP A 193 -21.37 2.22 65.78
C ASP A 193 -21.71 1.89 64.31
N TYR A 194 -22.73 2.56 63.74
CA TYR A 194 -23.26 2.28 62.41
C TYR A 194 -22.22 2.36 61.28
N LEU A 195 -21.25 3.27 61.36
CA LEU A 195 -20.15 3.41 60.38
C LEU A 195 -19.27 2.16 60.28
N LYS A 196 -19.03 1.46 61.39
CA LYS A 196 -18.19 0.24 61.41
C LYS A 196 -18.95 -0.94 60.78
N PHE A 197 -20.25 -1.03 61.06
CA PHE A 197 -21.13 -2.03 60.46
C PHE A 197 -21.33 -1.78 58.96
N GLY A 198 -21.55 -0.52 58.55
CA GLY A 198 -21.64 -0.11 57.15
C GLY A 198 -20.38 -0.45 56.35
N LYS A 199 -19.18 -0.19 56.90
CA LYS A 199 -17.91 -0.64 56.31
C LYS A 199 -17.82 -2.17 56.17
N GLN A 200 -18.25 -2.93 57.17
CA GLN A 200 -18.28 -4.40 57.06
C GLN A 200 -19.26 -4.89 55.98
N PHE A 201 -20.45 -4.30 55.91
CA PHE A 201 -21.47 -4.67 54.95
C PHE A 201 -21.05 -4.31 53.52
N TYR A 202 -20.50 -3.11 53.31
CA TYR A 202 -19.86 -2.69 52.07
C TYR A 202 -18.78 -3.69 51.64
N ASN A 203 -17.84 -4.03 52.53
CA ASN A 203 -16.78 -4.99 52.23
C ASN A 203 -17.33 -6.40 51.90
N ASN A 204 -18.46 -6.80 52.47
CA ASN A 204 -19.10 -8.07 52.14
C ASN A 204 -19.76 -8.03 50.76
N ILE A 205 -20.37 -6.90 50.39
CA ILE A 205 -20.96 -6.69 49.05
C ILE A 205 -19.85 -6.70 48.01
N THR A 206 -18.79 -5.89 48.16
CA THR A 206 -17.73 -5.78 47.14
C THR A 206 -16.91 -7.05 46.99
N ARG A 207 -16.86 -7.90 48.02
CA ARG A 207 -16.24 -9.24 47.96
C ARG A 207 -17.18 -10.33 47.47
N SER A 208 -18.48 -10.07 47.39
CA SER A 208 -19.45 -11.06 46.92
C SER A 208 -19.18 -11.44 45.46
N ASN A 209 -19.48 -12.69 45.12
CA ASN A 209 -19.34 -13.16 43.74
C ASN A 209 -20.29 -12.41 42.80
N ASP A 210 -21.51 -12.10 43.25
CA ASP A 210 -22.51 -11.37 42.46
C ASP A 210 -22.04 -9.95 42.09
N TYR A 211 -21.38 -9.25 43.02
CA TYR A 211 -20.79 -7.93 42.74
C TYR A 211 -19.63 -8.04 41.76
N LYS A 212 -18.71 -9.00 41.95
CA LYS A 212 -17.60 -9.22 41.01
C LYS A 212 -18.09 -9.54 39.61
N GLU A 213 -19.07 -10.44 39.48
CA GLU A 213 -19.68 -10.80 38.19
C GLU A 213 -20.35 -9.59 37.54
N SER A 214 -21.09 -8.79 38.32
CA SER A 214 -21.72 -7.56 37.83
C SER A 214 -20.66 -6.56 37.35
N MET A 215 -19.56 -6.39 38.08
CA MET A 215 -18.48 -5.48 37.70
C MET A 215 -17.73 -5.96 36.45
N THR A 216 -17.54 -7.28 36.28
CA THR A 216 -17.02 -7.86 35.04
C THR A 216 -17.96 -7.59 33.87
N LYS A 217 -19.28 -7.74 34.04
CA LYS A 217 -20.27 -7.40 32.99
C LYS A 217 -20.20 -5.93 32.59
N VAL A 218 -20.12 -5.02 33.56
CA VAL A 218 -19.96 -3.58 33.32
C VAL A 218 -18.65 -3.28 32.58
N SER A 219 -17.53 -3.88 33.01
CA SER A 219 -16.24 -3.72 32.36
C SER A 219 -16.28 -4.20 30.91
N ASN A 220 -16.85 -5.37 30.66
CA ASN A 220 -17.04 -5.90 29.30
C ASN A 220 -17.93 -4.99 28.45
N PHE A 221 -19.01 -4.45 29.01
CA PHE A 221 -19.89 -3.53 28.31
C PHE A 221 -19.18 -2.21 27.95
N ILE A 222 -18.35 -1.67 28.84
CA ILE A 222 -17.53 -0.47 28.57
C ILE A 222 -16.55 -0.76 27.42
N VAL A 223 -15.82 -1.88 27.49
CA VAL A 223 -14.85 -2.25 26.43
C VAL A 223 -15.55 -2.44 25.08
N GLN A 224 -16.69 -3.15 25.07
CA GLN A 224 -17.49 -3.31 23.84
C GLN A 224 -17.99 -1.96 23.30
N THR A 225 -18.45 -1.06 24.18
CA THR A 225 -18.91 0.26 23.76
C THR A 225 -17.78 1.09 23.15
N ILE A 226 -16.59 1.06 23.76
CA ILE A 226 -15.39 1.73 23.22
C ILE A 226 -15.02 1.15 21.85
N ASN A 227 -14.94 -0.17 21.73
CA ASN A 227 -14.58 -0.84 20.48
C ASN A 227 -15.57 -0.51 19.36
N ASN A 228 -16.87 -0.60 19.63
CA ASN A 228 -17.92 -0.27 18.67
C ASN A 228 -17.87 1.21 18.27
N SER A 229 -17.61 2.11 19.22
CA SER A 229 -17.49 3.54 18.94
C SER A 229 -16.29 3.85 18.04
N GLU A 230 -15.16 3.17 18.28
CA GLU A 230 -13.95 3.32 17.46
C GLU A 230 -14.15 2.78 16.04
N GLU A 231 -14.85 1.66 15.87
CA GLU A 231 -15.19 1.11 14.56
C GLU A 231 -16.07 2.07 13.75
N ILE A 232 -17.16 2.57 14.35
CA ILE A 232 -18.04 3.56 13.73
C ILE A 232 -17.24 4.80 13.34
N TYR A 233 -16.38 5.28 14.24
CA TYR A 233 -15.55 6.44 13.98
C TYR A 233 -14.55 6.22 12.84
N ASN A 234 -13.90 5.06 12.79
CA ASN A 234 -12.97 4.73 11.70
C ASN A 234 -13.70 4.67 10.36
N ASP A 235 -14.88 4.04 10.29
CA ASP A 235 -15.71 4.02 9.09
C ASP A 235 -16.15 5.45 8.70
N MET A 236 -16.48 6.33 9.67
CA MET A 236 -16.79 7.75 9.41
C MET A 236 -15.60 8.54 8.89
N MET A 237 -14.43 8.36 9.50
CA MET A 237 -13.17 8.98 9.07
C MET A 237 -12.85 8.56 7.63
N GLU A 238 -12.85 7.26 7.37
CA GLU A 238 -12.55 6.69 6.05
C GLU A 238 -13.55 7.19 5.00
N CYS A 239 -14.85 7.19 5.31
CA CYS A 239 -15.89 7.76 4.44
C CYS A 239 -15.62 9.25 4.11
N THR A 240 -15.29 10.06 5.11
CA THR A 240 -14.96 11.49 4.92
C THR A 240 -13.72 11.68 4.06
N LEU A 241 -12.67 10.87 4.27
CA LEU A 241 -11.44 10.93 3.46
C LEU A 241 -11.73 10.56 1.99
N ILE A 242 -12.49 9.48 1.76
CA ILE A 242 -12.87 9.06 0.39
C ILE A 242 -13.72 10.14 -0.28
N GLN A 243 -14.68 10.76 0.42
CA GLN A 243 -15.48 11.86 -0.12
C GLN A 243 -14.61 13.03 -0.58
N LYS A 244 -13.63 13.44 0.24
CA LYS A 244 -12.72 14.53 -0.09
C LYS A 244 -11.83 14.17 -1.28
N PHE A 245 -11.30 12.95 -1.27
CA PHE A 245 -10.48 12.42 -2.36
C PHE A 245 -11.25 12.44 -3.68
N LEU A 246 -12.44 11.84 -3.72
CA LEU A 246 -13.28 11.78 -4.93
C LEU A 246 -13.67 13.17 -5.43
N LYS A 247 -13.95 14.11 -4.52
CA LYS A 247 -14.30 15.48 -4.88
C LYS A 247 -13.14 16.21 -5.57
N LEU A 248 -11.91 16.01 -5.10
CA LEU A 248 -10.73 16.68 -5.63
C LEU A 248 -10.19 15.97 -6.88
N HIS A 249 -9.93 14.67 -6.78
CA HIS A 249 -9.19 13.89 -7.76
C HIS A 249 -10.09 13.13 -8.76
N ALA A 250 -11.39 13.00 -8.49
CA ALA A 250 -12.24 11.97 -9.07
C ALA A 250 -11.73 10.56 -8.69
N GLU A 251 -11.53 9.66 -9.64
CA GLU A 251 -11.05 8.30 -9.33
C GLU A 251 -9.53 8.26 -9.30
N GLY A 252 -8.95 7.47 -8.40
CA GLY A 252 -7.49 7.44 -8.23
C GLY A 252 -7.03 6.58 -7.06
N VAL A 253 -5.72 6.38 -6.96
CA VAL A 253 -5.10 5.65 -5.84
C VAL A 253 -4.95 6.60 -4.66
N MET A 254 -5.55 6.25 -3.52
CA MET A 254 -5.47 7.02 -2.27
C MET A 254 -4.46 6.41 -1.29
N ASP A 255 -4.36 5.08 -1.22
CA ASP A 255 -3.45 4.38 -0.30
C ASP A 255 -2.62 3.33 -1.03
N ILE A 256 -1.33 3.28 -0.69
CA ILE A 256 -0.41 2.21 -1.08
C ILE A 256 -0.02 1.46 0.19
N ALA A 257 -0.53 0.25 0.34
CA ALA A 257 -0.31 -0.57 1.52
C ALA A 257 0.93 -1.47 1.35
N PHE A 258 1.67 -1.66 2.44
CA PHE A 258 2.91 -2.44 2.47
C PHE A 258 2.84 -3.55 3.51
N ASN A 259 3.31 -4.73 3.12
CA ASN A 259 3.62 -5.79 4.08
C ASN A 259 4.96 -5.46 4.75
N VAL A 260 4.96 -5.45 6.08
CA VAL A 260 6.13 -5.12 6.91
C VAL A 260 6.29 -6.10 8.05
N ASN A 261 7.50 -6.17 8.62
CA ASN A 261 7.78 -7.03 9.76
C ASN A 261 7.44 -6.39 11.12
N ASP A 262 7.44 -5.07 11.20
CA ASP A 262 7.25 -4.33 12.45
C ASP A 262 6.57 -3.00 12.16
N VAL A 263 5.26 -2.96 12.35
CA VAL A 263 4.46 -1.74 12.13
C VAL A 263 4.87 -0.65 13.11
N ASP A 264 5.14 -0.98 14.37
CA ASP A 264 5.39 0.02 15.42
C ASP A 264 6.69 0.80 15.15
N SER A 265 7.77 0.10 14.80
CA SER A 265 9.06 0.72 14.50
C SER A 265 8.99 1.63 13.27
N ILE A 266 8.38 1.16 12.18
CA ILE A 266 8.26 1.92 10.93
C ILE A 266 7.31 3.11 11.12
N PHE A 267 6.17 2.91 11.78
CA PHE A 267 5.22 3.98 12.08
C PHE A 267 5.87 5.09 12.90
N ASN A 268 6.57 4.75 14.00
CA ASN A 268 7.23 5.74 14.85
C ASN A 268 8.32 6.53 14.10
N ARG A 269 9.03 5.88 13.17
CA ARG A 269 10.03 6.54 12.31
C ARG A 269 9.34 7.53 11.36
N ALA A 270 8.28 7.10 10.70
CA ALA A 270 7.51 7.94 9.80
C ALA A 270 6.96 9.20 10.49
N ILE A 271 6.39 9.06 11.70
CA ILE A 271 5.91 10.22 12.49
C ILE A 271 7.06 11.16 12.86
N LYS A 272 8.23 10.64 13.26
CA LYS A 272 9.42 11.46 13.56
C LYS A 272 9.93 12.22 12.32
N ALA A 273 9.80 11.63 11.13
CA ALA A 273 10.15 12.25 9.85
C ALA A 273 9.11 13.28 9.36
N GLY A 274 7.93 13.34 9.99
CA GLY A 274 6.91 14.37 9.72
C GLY A 274 5.63 13.85 9.07
N SER A 275 5.44 12.54 8.92
CA SER A 275 4.16 11.98 8.42
C SER A 275 2.99 12.32 9.35
N GLY A 276 1.80 12.49 8.75
CA GLY A 276 0.56 12.63 9.52
C GLY A 276 0.04 11.28 10.02
N ILE A 277 -0.71 11.30 11.13
CA ILE A 277 -1.35 10.11 11.70
C ILE A 277 -2.78 10.01 11.16
N ILE A 278 -3.08 8.95 10.41
CA ILE A 278 -4.45 8.60 10.02
C ILE A 278 -5.00 7.53 10.97
N ARG A 279 -4.22 6.45 11.19
CA ARG A 279 -4.58 5.37 12.10
C ARG A 279 -3.35 4.90 12.87
N LEU A 280 -3.46 4.90 14.20
CA LEU A 280 -2.40 4.41 15.08
C LEU A 280 -2.22 2.89 14.94
N PRO A 281 -1.01 2.35 15.22
CA PRO A 281 -0.78 0.91 15.31
C PRO A 281 -1.83 0.23 16.18
N LYS A 282 -2.50 -0.75 15.59
CA LYS A 282 -3.54 -1.52 16.26
C LYS A 282 -3.56 -2.96 15.75
N ILE A 283 -3.70 -3.88 16.70
CA ILE A 283 -3.98 -5.28 16.40
C ILE A 283 -5.47 -5.41 16.06
N ILE A 284 -5.76 -6.03 14.92
CA ILE A 284 -7.11 -6.43 14.52
C ILE A 284 -7.13 -7.91 14.15
N SER A 285 -8.26 -8.57 14.40
CA SER A 285 -8.40 -10.01 14.27
C SER A 285 -9.82 -10.41 13.92
N ASP A 286 -9.94 -11.55 13.24
CA ASP A 286 -11.20 -12.27 13.05
C ASP A 286 -10.95 -13.78 13.22
N GLU A 287 -11.90 -14.63 12.83
CA GLU A 287 -11.79 -16.09 12.89
C GLU A 287 -10.60 -16.69 12.10
N ASN A 288 -10.02 -15.95 11.15
CA ASN A 288 -8.92 -16.37 10.28
C ASN A 288 -7.53 -15.95 10.78
N GLY A 289 -7.45 -15.27 11.93
CA GLY A 289 -6.20 -14.92 12.60
C GLY A 289 -6.07 -13.43 12.92
N VAL A 290 -4.82 -12.97 13.02
CA VAL A 290 -4.48 -11.66 13.56
C VAL A 290 -3.48 -10.92 12.66
N ILE A 291 -3.69 -9.62 12.52
CA ILE A 291 -2.73 -8.68 11.94
C ILE A 291 -2.54 -7.48 12.85
N LYS A 292 -1.43 -6.77 12.69
CA LYS A 292 -1.24 -5.41 13.20
C LYS A 292 -1.18 -4.45 12.02
N LEU A 293 -1.84 -3.29 12.13
CA LEU A 293 -1.79 -2.29 11.08
C LEU A 293 -1.74 -0.86 11.62
N ALA A 294 -1.21 0.04 10.82
CA ALA A 294 -1.25 1.49 11.03
C ALA A 294 -1.34 2.20 9.68
N THR A 295 -1.87 3.43 9.66
CA THR A 295 -1.95 4.24 8.44
C THR A 295 -1.40 5.63 8.70
N ILE A 296 -0.53 6.08 7.80
CA ILE A 296 0.06 7.42 7.81
C ILE A 296 -0.32 8.19 6.55
N SER A 297 -0.30 9.51 6.62
CA SER A 297 -0.43 10.38 5.45
C SER A 297 0.90 11.00 5.06
N ILE A 298 1.09 11.20 3.76
CA ILE A 298 2.22 11.92 3.20
C ILE A 298 1.93 13.43 3.27
N PRO A 299 2.79 14.25 3.89
CA PRO A 299 2.63 15.70 3.96
C PRO A 299 2.42 16.34 2.59
N ASN A 300 1.53 17.33 2.55
CA ASN A 300 1.19 18.10 1.34
C ASN A 300 0.66 17.25 0.17
N SER A 301 0.06 16.09 0.46
CA SER A 301 -0.63 15.25 -0.52
C SER A 301 -1.79 14.49 0.13
N ASP A 302 -2.66 13.92 -0.69
CA ASP A 302 -3.73 13.02 -0.24
C ASP A 302 -3.32 11.53 -0.31
N ILE A 303 -2.03 11.25 -0.54
CA ILE A 303 -1.46 9.90 -0.56
C ILE A 303 -1.28 9.39 0.89
N GLN A 304 -1.69 8.14 1.09
CA GLN A 304 -1.58 7.42 2.35
C GLN A 304 -0.75 6.15 2.19
N HIS A 305 -0.16 5.70 3.29
CA HIS A 305 0.44 4.39 3.38
C HIS A 305 -0.10 3.62 4.58
N THR A 306 -0.67 2.46 4.30
CA THR A 306 -1.05 1.49 5.33
C THR A 306 0.05 0.44 5.50
N LEU A 307 0.61 0.36 6.71
CA LEU A 307 1.60 -0.64 7.10
C LEU A 307 0.87 -1.85 7.68
N ILE A 308 1.20 -3.06 7.22
CA ILE A 308 0.52 -4.30 7.59
C ILE A 308 1.56 -5.33 8.02
N GLU A 309 1.51 -5.73 9.28
CA GLU A 309 2.27 -6.84 9.85
C GLU A 309 1.32 -8.03 10.02
N ASN A 310 1.51 -9.05 9.18
CA ASN A 310 0.75 -10.28 9.28
C ASN A 310 1.36 -11.18 10.37
N ILE A 311 0.62 -11.42 11.46
CA ILE A 311 1.06 -12.26 12.57
C ILE A 311 0.74 -13.73 12.27
N ASN A 312 -0.52 -14.03 11.95
CA ASN A 312 -0.98 -15.37 11.59
C ASN A 312 -2.30 -15.39 10.80
N TYR A 313 -2.62 -14.30 10.11
CA TYR A 313 -3.86 -14.14 9.35
C TYR A 313 -3.84 -14.93 8.05
N THR A 314 -4.90 -15.70 7.83
CA THR A 314 -5.09 -16.59 6.67
C THR A 314 -6.39 -16.33 5.91
N GLY A 315 -7.09 -15.26 6.25
CA GLY A 315 -8.33 -14.86 5.61
C GLY A 315 -8.12 -14.33 4.18
N PRO A 316 -9.21 -13.97 3.48
CA PRO A 316 -9.16 -13.63 2.06
C PRO A 316 -8.48 -12.29 1.78
N PHE A 317 -8.45 -11.36 2.74
CA PHE A 317 -7.78 -10.07 2.61
C PHE A 317 -7.31 -9.52 3.97
N LEU A 318 -8.18 -8.84 4.71
CA LEU A 318 -7.92 -8.28 6.04
C LEU A 318 -9.13 -8.56 6.96
N PRO A 319 -8.98 -8.53 8.30
CA PRO A 319 -10.11 -8.65 9.20
C PRO A 319 -11.23 -7.65 8.89
N GLY A 320 -12.47 -8.16 8.90
CA GLY A 320 -13.67 -7.38 8.53
C GLY A 320 -14.05 -7.46 7.04
N PHE A 321 -13.29 -8.20 6.23
CA PHE A 321 -13.67 -8.55 4.86
C PHE A 321 -14.17 -9.99 4.79
N SER A 322 -15.29 -10.19 4.12
CA SER A 322 -15.86 -11.52 3.86
C SER A 322 -15.47 -12.01 2.47
N GLN A 323 -15.63 -13.32 2.21
CA GLN A 323 -15.66 -13.79 0.82
C GLN A 323 -16.84 -13.17 0.07
N PRO A 324 -16.78 -13.04 -1.27
CA PRO A 324 -17.89 -12.49 -2.05
C PRO A 324 -19.19 -13.22 -1.74
N ILE A 325 -20.18 -12.48 -1.23
CA ILE A 325 -21.43 -13.04 -0.67
C ILE A 325 -22.25 -13.74 -1.76
N TYR A 326 -22.25 -13.16 -2.96
CA TYR A 326 -22.99 -13.68 -4.09
C TYR A 326 -22.03 -14.31 -5.10
N PRO A 327 -22.31 -15.54 -5.57
CA PRO A 327 -21.57 -16.08 -6.70
C PRO A 327 -21.76 -15.19 -7.93
N LEU A 328 -20.77 -15.20 -8.82
CA LEU A 328 -20.93 -14.57 -10.12
C LEU A 328 -22.12 -15.22 -10.85
N ALA A 329 -22.94 -14.40 -11.50
CA ALA A 329 -24.05 -14.90 -12.31
C ALA A 329 -23.51 -15.88 -13.38
N ASP A 330 -24.19 -17.01 -13.58
CA ASP A 330 -23.69 -18.10 -14.44
C ASP A 330 -23.27 -17.62 -15.84
N TYR A 331 -24.12 -16.82 -16.49
CA TYR A 331 -23.83 -16.25 -17.81
C TYR A 331 -22.63 -15.30 -17.81
N TYR A 332 -22.41 -14.57 -16.73
CA TYR A 332 -21.25 -13.70 -16.58
C TYR A 332 -19.96 -14.51 -16.42
N GLN A 333 -19.99 -15.59 -15.63
CA GLN A 333 -18.86 -16.51 -15.51
C GLN A 333 -18.52 -17.17 -16.85
N VAL A 334 -19.53 -17.58 -17.62
CA VAL A 334 -19.33 -18.11 -18.99
C VAL A 334 -18.65 -17.07 -19.87
N GLN A 335 -19.09 -15.81 -19.84
CA GLN A 335 -18.46 -14.73 -20.59
C GLN A 335 -16.99 -14.51 -20.19
N LEU A 336 -16.69 -14.48 -18.88
CA LEU A 336 -15.31 -14.37 -18.39
C LEU A 336 -14.43 -15.52 -18.87
N ASN A 337 -14.96 -16.75 -18.90
CA ASN A 337 -14.25 -17.95 -19.34
C ASN A 337 -14.03 -17.99 -20.86
N MET A 338 -14.85 -17.29 -21.65
CA MET A 338 -14.70 -17.18 -23.10
C MET A 338 -13.61 -16.18 -23.51
N MET A 339 -13.27 -15.23 -22.64
CA MET A 339 -12.25 -14.23 -22.93
C MET A 339 -10.82 -14.77 -22.71
N PRO A 340 -9.83 -14.31 -23.49
CA PRO A 340 -8.44 -14.73 -23.31
C PRO A 340 -7.95 -14.41 -21.89
N PRO A 341 -7.19 -15.28 -21.22
CA PRO A 341 -6.70 -15.01 -19.87
C PRO A 341 -5.69 -13.85 -19.87
N VAL A 342 -5.71 -13.04 -18.82
CA VAL A 342 -4.71 -12.00 -18.56
C VAL A 342 -3.92 -12.42 -17.33
N ASN A 343 -2.69 -12.86 -17.53
CA ASN A 343 -1.84 -13.41 -16.47
C ASN A 343 -0.84 -12.37 -15.98
N LEU A 344 -1.26 -11.58 -14.99
CA LEU A 344 -0.36 -10.67 -14.28
C LEU A 344 0.31 -11.41 -13.12
N THR A 345 1.46 -10.91 -12.68
CA THR A 345 2.28 -11.58 -11.65
C THR A 345 2.31 -10.78 -10.35
N VAL A 346 2.88 -9.58 -10.37
CA VAL A 346 3.08 -8.73 -9.19
C VAL A 346 2.98 -7.26 -9.59
N LEU A 347 2.81 -6.39 -8.59
CA LEU A 347 2.97 -4.95 -8.74
C LEU A 347 4.48 -4.65 -8.85
N ASP A 348 4.91 -4.04 -9.96
CA ASP A 348 6.33 -3.76 -10.20
C ASP A 348 6.77 -2.46 -9.53
N HIS A 349 5.96 -1.40 -9.69
CA HIS A 349 6.16 -0.08 -9.10
C HIS A 349 4.88 0.79 -9.20
N CYS A 350 4.82 1.85 -8.39
CA CYS A 350 3.79 2.89 -8.43
C CYS A 350 4.46 4.25 -8.60
N VAL A 351 4.01 5.06 -9.56
CA VAL A 351 4.64 6.34 -9.87
C VAL A 351 3.84 7.51 -9.34
N GLU A 352 4.53 8.38 -8.61
CA GLU A 352 4.02 9.60 -8.02
C GLU A 352 4.41 10.81 -8.85
N ASN A 353 3.46 11.71 -9.07
CA ASN A 353 3.71 13.01 -9.65
C ASN A 353 3.53 14.09 -8.60
N TYR A 354 4.52 14.95 -8.47
CA TYR A 354 4.50 16.14 -7.64
C TYR A 354 4.61 17.40 -8.50
N SER A 355 4.37 18.55 -7.90
CA SER A 355 4.52 19.85 -8.55
C SER A 355 5.98 20.33 -8.50
N TRP A 356 6.21 21.54 -8.97
CA TRP A 356 7.52 22.15 -9.11
C TRP A 356 8.38 22.09 -7.84
N ASN A 357 9.60 21.57 -7.98
CA ASN A 357 10.63 21.50 -6.93
C ASN A 357 10.27 20.68 -5.70
N GLN A 358 9.32 19.74 -5.82
CA GLN A 358 8.86 18.89 -4.73
C GLN A 358 9.50 17.50 -4.75
N MET A 359 10.08 17.05 -5.87
CA MET A 359 10.60 15.68 -6.01
C MET A 359 11.66 15.35 -4.96
N MET A 360 12.65 16.24 -4.79
CA MET A 360 13.74 16.00 -3.85
C MET A 360 13.32 16.08 -2.38
N GLU A 361 12.34 16.93 -2.06
CA GLU A 361 11.76 16.99 -0.71
C GLU A 361 11.09 15.65 -0.37
N GLN A 362 10.33 15.09 -1.30
CA GLN A 362 9.64 13.83 -1.09
C GLN A 362 10.58 12.63 -1.10
N ALA A 363 11.60 12.62 -1.96
CA ALA A 363 12.63 11.58 -1.92
C ALA A 363 13.34 11.53 -0.55
N LYS A 364 13.67 12.69 0.03
CA LYS A 364 14.22 12.77 1.39
C LYS A 364 13.24 12.26 2.43
N LEU A 365 11.97 12.63 2.31
CA LEU A 365 10.94 12.16 3.22
C LEU A 365 10.82 10.62 3.19
N TYR A 366 10.79 9.97 2.03
CA TYR A 366 10.77 8.50 1.94
C TYR A 366 12.04 7.86 2.53
N ALA A 367 13.20 8.49 2.34
CA ALA A 367 14.45 8.05 2.97
C ALA A 367 14.37 8.15 4.51
N ASP A 368 13.85 9.25 5.05
CA ASP A 368 13.74 9.48 6.49
C ASP A 368 12.66 8.62 7.15
N MET A 369 11.49 8.52 6.52
CA MET A 369 10.34 7.77 7.04
C MET A 369 10.59 6.27 7.03
N PHE A 370 11.09 5.74 5.91
CA PHE A 370 11.12 4.31 5.65
C PHE A 370 12.53 3.74 5.54
N GLY A 371 13.56 4.57 5.35
CA GLY A 371 14.90 4.09 5.02
C GLY A 371 15.03 3.67 3.55
N PHE A 372 14.12 4.13 2.68
CA PHE A 372 14.24 3.88 1.25
C PHE A 372 15.46 4.60 0.68
N HIS A 373 16.09 3.98 -0.30
CA HIS A 373 17.28 4.52 -0.96
C HIS A 373 16.97 4.89 -2.40
N LYS A 374 17.78 5.80 -2.96
CA LYS A 374 17.75 6.09 -4.39
C LYS A 374 18.20 4.85 -5.15
N TYR A 375 17.28 4.28 -5.90
CA TYR A 375 17.50 3.11 -6.74
C TYR A 375 17.91 3.49 -8.15
N TRP A 376 17.33 4.58 -8.67
CA TRP A 376 17.55 5.07 -10.02
C TRP A 376 17.11 6.54 -10.10
N SER A 377 17.67 7.31 -11.03
CA SER A 377 17.24 8.68 -11.31
C SER A 377 17.59 9.10 -12.72
N VAL A 378 16.89 10.13 -13.18
CA VAL A 378 17.01 10.75 -14.52
C VAL A 378 16.65 12.21 -14.42
N ASP A 379 17.34 13.01 -15.23
CA ASP A 379 17.15 14.44 -15.34
C ASP A 379 16.67 14.85 -16.75
N GLU A 380 16.61 16.15 -16.99
CA GLU A 380 16.16 16.74 -18.26
C GLU A 380 17.12 16.50 -19.43
N ASP A 381 18.42 16.31 -19.15
CA ASP A 381 19.42 15.95 -20.16
C ASP A 381 19.20 14.50 -20.63
N ASP A 382 18.68 13.67 -19.73
CA ASP A 382 18.35 12.27 -19.96
C ASP A 382 16.97 12.05 -20.59
N ILE A 383 15.98 12.86 -20.19
CA ILE A 383 14.57 12.73 -20.58
C ILE A 383 14.02 14.08 -21.03
N SER A 384 14.15 14.33 -22.33
CA SER A 384 13.50 15.45 -23.00
C SER A 384 13.07 15.07 -24.41
N THR A 385 11.92 15.60 -24.81
CA THR A 385 11.63 15.86 -26.22
C THR A 385 12.13 17.26 -26.55
N GLY A 386 12.06 17.65 -27.83
CA GLY A 386 12.31 19.05 -28.18
C GLY A 386 11.31 20.04 -27.57
N PHE A 387 10.25 19.55 -26.89
CA PHE A 387 9.13 20.35 -26.42
C PHE A 387 8.87 20.24 -24.90
N THR A 388 9.07 19.06 -24.30
CA THR A 388 8.78 18.77 -22.87
C THR A 388 9.86 17.90 -22.24
N ALA A 389 10.03 17.99 -20.92
CA ALA A 389 10.97 17.19 -20.12
C ALA A 389 10.40 16.91 -18.73
N LEU A 390 11.00 15.96 -17.99
CA LEU A 390 10.74 15.75 -16.56
C LEU A 390 12.01 15.34 -15.82
N ARG A 391 11.98 15.42 -14.49
CA ARG A 391 12.94 14.74 -13.62
C ARG A 391 12.23 13.64 -12.87
N SER A 392 12.95 12.54 -12.63
CA SER A 392 12.44 11.42 -11.86
C SER A 392 13.52 10.84 -10.95
N ILE A 393 13.13 10.52 -9.73
CA ILE A 393 13.94 9.77 -8.77
C ILE A 393 13.13 8.57 -8.27
N VAL A 394 13.75 7.39 -8.27
CA VAL A 394 13.12 6.16 -7.83
C VAL A 394 13.64 5.83 -6.45
N MET A 395 12.73 5.82 -5.48
CA MET A 395 12.99 5.32 -4.13
C MET A 395 12.66 3.84 -4.05
N SER A 396 13.46 3.05 -3.34
CA SER A 396 13.23 1.61 -3.21
C SER A 396 13.51 1.10 -1.81
N SER A 397 12.76 0.05 -1.42
CA SER A 397 13.04 -0.72 -0.20
C SER A 397 14.37 -1.45 -0.30
N SER A 398 14.98 -1.75 0.84
CA SER A 398 16.28 -2.42 0.98
C SER A 398 16.38 -3.75 0.19
N ASN A 399 15.25 -4.46 0.06
CA ASN A 399 15.13 -5.73 -0.65
C ASN A 399 14.75 -5.58 -2.15
N GLY A 400 14.58 -4.35 -2.63
CA GLY A 400 14.24 -4.02 -4.01
C GLY A 400 12.82 -4.42 -4.47
N GLN A 401 11.95 -4.88 -3.55
CA GLN A 401 10.59 -5.33 -3.90
C GLN A 401 9.63 -4.16 -4.06
N ILE A 402 9.82 -3.06 -3.33
CA ILE A 402 9.03 -1.84 -3.45
C ILE A 402 9.85 -0.81 -4.22
N LYS A 403 9.24 -0.20 -5.23
CA LYS A 403 9.83 0.88 -6.02
C LYS A 403 8.79 1.97 -6.25
N MET A 404 9.17 3.19 -5.91
CA MET A 404 8.32 4.37 -5.94
C MET A 404 9.04 5.47 -6.73
N PRO A 405 8.88 5.51 -8.06
CA PRO A 405 9.31 6.66 -8.86
C PRO A 405 8.52 7.92 -8.49
N ILE A 406 9.24 9.01 -8.25
CA ILE A 406 8.73 10.33 -7.90
C ILE A 406 9.14 11.29 -9.00
N ASN A 407 8.18 11.93 -9.65
CA ASN A 407 8.40 12.84 -10.76
C ASN A 407 8.09 14.30 -10.39
N GLU A 408 8.79 15.22 -11.03
CA GLU A 408 8.45 16.65 -11.05
C GLU A 408 8.54 17.24 -12.47
N PRO A 409 7.82 18.34 -12.74
CA PRO A 409 7.92 19.04 -14.02
C PRO A 409 9.27 19.77 -14.19
N VAL A 410 9.66 19.96 -15.45
CA VAL A 410 10.84 20.74 -15.86
C VAL A 410 10.41 21.85 -16.82
N LYS A 411 11.03 23.02 -16.69
CA LYS A 411 10.77 24.16 -17.58
C LYS A 411 11.11 23.77 -19.03
N SER A 412 10.11 23.83 -19.89
CA SER A 412 10.18 23.40 -21.28
C SER A 412 9.41 24.36 -22.19
N ILE A 413 9.49 24.17 -23.51
CA ILE A 413 8.77 25.02 -24.49
C ILE A 413 7.26 24.90 -24.30
N MET A 414 6.79 23.67 -24.16
CA MET A 414 5.39 23.33 -23.99
C MET A 414 5.14 22.84 -22.55
N LYS A 415 3.91 22.98 -22.09
CA LYS A 415 3.45 22.44 -20.81
C LYS A 415 3.64 20.92 -20.78
N GLY A 416 4.34 20.42 -19.77
CA GLY A 416 4.67 19.01 -19.63
C GLY A 416 3.52 18.15 -19.10
N GLN A 417 3.62 16.84 -19.29
CA GLN A 417 2.63 15.87 -18.81
C GLN A 417 2.45 15.86 -17.29
N ILE A 418 3.50 16.18 -16.52
CA ILE A 418 3.43 16.22 -15.05
C ILE A 418 2.60 17.43 -14.60
N GLU A 419 2.68 18.54 -15.33
CA GLU A 419 1.86 19.71 -15.07
C GLU A 419 0.39 19.47 -15.46
N GLU A 420 0.14 18.83 -16.62
CA GLU A 420 -1.21 18.41 -17.00
C GLU A 420 -1.80 17.48 -15.93
N PHE A 421 -1.04 16.49 -15.46
CA PHE A 421 -1.49 15.63 -14.37
C PHE A 421 -1.90 16.46 -13.15
N ASN A 422 -1.06 17.40 -12.69
CA ASN A 422 -1.37 18.22 -11.52
C ASN A 422 -2.63 19.08 -11.71
N ASP A 423 -2.83 19.67 -12.89
CA ASP A 423 -4.03 20.47 -13.21
C ASP A 423 -5.32 19.65 -13.04
N PHE A 424 -5.34 18.43 -13.58
CA PHE A 424 -6.55 17.59 -13.62
C PHE A 424 -6.72 16.73 -12.38
N ASN A 425 -5.61 16.35 -11.73
CA ASN A 425 -5.65 15.66 -10.45
C ASN A 425 -6.00 16.62 -9.31
N GLY A 426 -5.65 17.90 -9.43
CA GLY A 426 -5.84 18.89 -8.36
C GLY A 426 -4.72 18.88 -7.31
N GLY A 427 -3.53 18.40 -7.68
CA GLY A 427 -2.36 18.28 -6.80
C GLY A 427 -1.58 16.97 -7.00
N PRO A 428 -0.63 16.67 -6.09
CA PRO A 428 0.15 15.44 -6.16
C PRO A 428 -0.70 14.16 -6.09
N GLY A 429 -0.21 13.08 -6.68
CA GLY A 429 -0.93 11.81 -6.71
C GLY A 429 -0.23 10.72 -7.51
N ILE A 430 -0.85 9.53 -7.54
CA ILE A 430 -0.35 8.39 -8.32
C ILE A 430 -0.75 8.56 -9.78
N GLN A 431 0.25 8.66 -10.65
CA GLN A 431 0.08 8.76 -12.09
C GLN A 431 -0.18 7.41 -12.72
N HIS A 432 0.64 6.40 -12.37
CA HIS A 432 0.45 5.08 -12.94
C HIS A 432 0.90 3.95 -12.03
N ILE A 433 0.34 2.78 -12.31
CA ILE A 433 0.65 1.52 -11.65
C ILE A 433 1.21 0.57 -12.70
N ALA A 434 2.37 -0.02 -12.43
CA ALA A 434 2.98 -1.00 -13.31
C ALA A 434 2.69 -2.43 -12.87
N PHE A 435 2.10 -3.22 -13.76
CA PHE A 435 1.84 -4.63 -13.57
C PHE A 435 2.83 -5.49 -14.33
N ARG A 436 3.53 -6.37 -13.60
CA ARG A 436 4.51 -7.27 -14.21
C ARG A 436 3.85 -8.49 -14.82
N THR A 437 4.29 -8.90 -16.00
CA THR A 437 3.91 -10.15 -16.66
C THR A 437 5.13 -10.95 -17.11
N ASN A 438 4.97 -12.27 -17.22
CA ASN A 438 5.99 -13.17 -17.77
C ASN A 438 5.90 -13.31 -19.30
N CYS A 439 4.79 -12.88 -19.93
CA CYS A 439 4.61 -12.91 -21.38
C CYS A 439 3.76 -11.71 -21.82
N ILE A 440 4.43 -10.59 -22.12
CA ILE A 440 3.82 -9.31 -22.46
C ILE A 440 3.05 -9.37 -23.78
N ILE A 441 3.52 -10.14 -24.77
CA ILE A 441 2.81 -10.28 -26.06
C ILE A 441 1.42 -10.88 -25.83
N GLU A 442 1.32 -12.02 -25.14
CA GLU A 442 0.03 -12.66 -24.86
C GLU A 442 -0.85 -11.78 -23.97
N THR A 443 -0.25 -11.14 -22.96
CA THR A 443 -0.97 -10.25 -22.03
C THR A 443 -1.57 -9.06 -22.76
N VAL A 444 -0.79 -8.35 -23.57
CA VAL A 444 -1.25 -7.17 -24.32
C VAL A 444 -2.27 -7.55 -25.37
N MET A 445 -2.08 -8.67 -26.08
CA MET A 445 -3.09 -9.19 -27.01
C MET A 445 -4.42 -9.50 -26.31
N ALA A 446 -4.37 -10.11 -25.12
CA ALA A 446 -5.57 -10.40 -24.33
C ALA A 446 -6.26 -9.12 -23.85
N LEU A 447 -5.50 -8.14 -23.36
CA LEU A 447 -6.00 -6.83 -22.91
C LEU A 447 -6.66 -6.06 -24.07
N LEU A 448 -6.04 -6.02 -25.25
CA LEU A 448 -6.63 -5.43 -26.45
C LEU A 448 -7.94 -6.12 -26.86
N GLN A 449 -7.98 -7.46 -26.85
CA GLN A 449 -9.21 -8.22 -27.15
C GLN A 449 -10.33 -7.97 -26.13
N ARG A 450 -9.97 -7.61 -24.90
CA ARG A 450 -10.89 -7.25 -23.82
C ARG A 450 -11.26 -5.76 -23.80
N GLY A 451 -10.75 -4.96 -24.75
CA GLY A 451 -11.10 -3.56 -24.94
C GLY A 451 -10.23 -2.56 -24.18
N VAL A 452 -9.11 -2.98 -23.60
CA VAL A 452 -8.13 -2.03 -23.05
C VAL A 452 -7.43 -1.30 -24.19
N GLU A 453 -7.40 0.03 -24.11
CA GLU A 453 -6.72 0.87 -25.07
C GLU A 453 -5.31 1.24 -24.60
N PHE A 454 -4.35 1.14 -25.52
CA PHE A 454 -2.96 1.52 -25.29
C PHE A 454 -2.55 2.73 -26.11
N ASN A 455 -1.53 3.42 -25.62
CA ASN A 455 -0.87 4.51 -26.31
C ASN A 455 -0.14 4.01 -27.57
N HIS A 456 -0.10 4.84 -28.61
CA HIS A 456 0.48 4.49 -29.90
C HIS A 456 1.88 5.06 -30.04
N THR A 457 2.82 4.28 -30.58
CA THR A 457 4.21 4.72 -30.77
C THR A 457 4.51 4.91 -32.26
N SER A 458 5.28 5.93 -32.62
CA SER A 458 5.61 6.22 -34.02
C SER A 458 6.41 5.10 -34.70
N GLU A 459 6.20 4.87 -36.00
CA GLU A 459 6.99 3.88 -36.76
C GLU A 459 8.49 4.20 -36.74
N LYS A 460 8.82 5.50 -36.73
CA LYS A 460 10.19 6.03 -36.67
C LYS A 460 10.93 5.56 -35.42
N TYR A 461 10.26 5.40 -34.29
CA TYR A 461 10.85 4.84 -33.08
C TYR A 461 11.38 3.42 -33.34
N TYR A 462 10.57 2.54 -33.93
CA TYR A 462 10.95 1.16 -34.21
C TYR A 462 12.05 1.07 -35.27
N ASP A 463 12.00 1.91 -36.30
CA ASP A 463 13.06 1.93 -37.33
C ASP A 463 14.42 2.32 -36.73
N ASN A 464 14.44 3.32 -35.84
CA ASN A 464 15.64 3.72 -35.12
C ASN A 464 16.11 2.64 -34.13
N LEU A 465 15.17 2.04 -33.38
CA LEU A 465 15.47 0.94 -32.48
C LEU A 465 16.08 -0.25 -33.22
N LYS A 466 15.53 -0.64 -34.37
CA LYS A 466 16.04 -1.74 -35.21
C LYS A 466 17.49 -1.46 -35.67
N LYS A 467 17.80 -0.22 -36.04
CA LYS A 467 19.17 0.20 -36.36
C LYS A 467 20.12 0.05 -35.17
N ARG A 468 19.71 0.51 -33.98
CA ARG A 468 20.52 0.40 -32.74
C ARG A 468 20.74 -1.05 -32.30
N LEU A 469 19.69 -1.87 -32.30
CA LEU A 469 19.81 -3.31 -32.00
C LEU A 469 20.78 -4.01 -32.96
N ASN A 470 20.73 -3.66 -34.26
CA ASN A 470 21.64 -4.20 -35.26
C ASN A 470 23.08 -3.71 -35.06
N SER A 471 23.29 -2.42 -34.78
CA SER A 471 24.64 -1.87 -34.52
C SER A 471 25.28 -2.51 -33.30
N ASP A 472 24.49 -2.75 -32.25
CA ASP A 472 24.96 -3.35 -31.00
C ASP A 472 25.00 -4.89 -31.09
N GLY A 473 24.49 -5.45 -32.19
CA GLY A 473 24.40 -6.88 -32.47
C GLY A 473 23.62 -7.62 -31.38
N ILE A 474 22.50 -7.06 -30.96
CA ILE A 474 21.62 -7.57 -29.90
C ILE A 474 20.43 -8.29 -30.52
N LYS A 475 20.02 -9.39 -29.90
CA LYS A 475 18.85 -10.16 -30.30
C LYS A 475 17.88 -10.32 -29.12
N LEU A 476 16.64 -9.90 -29.32
CA LEU A 476 15.53 -10.09 -28.39
C LEU A 476 15.03 -11.53 -28.39
N TYR A 477 14.36 -11.94 -27.31
CA TYR A 477 13.67 -13.23 -27.24
C TYR A 477 12.38 -13.22 -28.05
N GLU A 478 11.62 -12.14 -27.90
CA GLU A 478 10.37 -11.87 -28.59
C GLU A 478 10.58 -11.48 -30.07
N ASP A 479 9.54 -11.70 -30.88
CA ASP A 479 9.53 -11.29 -32.28
C ASP A 479 9.37 -9.77 -32.41
N PHE A 480 10.33 -9.11 -33.07
CA PHE A 480 10.38 -7.65 -33.16
C PHE A 480 9.18 -7.05 -33.89
N ASP A 481 8.73 -7.69 -34.97
CA ASP A 481 7.62 -7.18 -35.77
C ASP A 481 6.29 -7.31 -35.00
N THR A 482 6.15 -8.36 -34.20
CA THR A 482 5.04 -8.52 -33.24
C THR A 482 5.05 -7.41 -32.18
N LEU A 483 6.20 -7.14 -31.54
CA LEU A 483 6.34 -6.04 -30.57
C LEU A 483 5.97 -4.68 -31.20
N LYS A 484 6.45 -4.42 -32.43
CA LYS A 484 6.08 -3.21 -33.20
C LYS A 484 4.57 -3.13 -33.43
N SER A 485 3.93 -4.22 -33.87
CA SER A 485 2.48 -4.23 -34.15
C SER A 485 1.62 -3.99 -32.92
N LEU A 486 2.15 -4.36 -31.74
CA LEU A 486 1.48 -4.16 -30.45
C LEU A 486 1.86 -2.85 -29.75
N ASN A 487 2.68 -2.01 -30.38
CA ASN A 487 3.18 -0.76 -29.78
C ASN A 487 3.98 -0.96 -28.47
N ILE A 488 4.68 -2.09 -28.32
CA ILE A 488 5.48 -2.38 -27.13
C ILE A 488 6.86 -1.71 -27.24
N LEU A 489 7.17 -0.86 -26.27
CA LEU A 489 8.43 -0.15 -26.12
C LEU A 489 9.51 -1.08 -25.55
N ILE A 490 10.76 -0.87 -25.99
CA ILE A 490 11.92 -1.68 -25.60
C ILE A 490 13.06 -0.77 -25.13
N ASP A 491 13.55 -1.00 -23.91
CA ASP A 491 14.82 -0.47 -23.42
C ASP A 491 15.79 -1.61 -23.16
N TYR A 492 17.06 -1.42 -23.48
CA TYR A 492 18.06 -2.47 -23.35
C TYR A 492 19.42 -1.90 -22.94
N ASP A 493 20.19 -2.70 -22.20
CA ASP A 493 21.53 -2.32 -21.78
C ASP A 493 22.59 -3.13 -22.56
N PRO A 494 23.25 -2.54 -23.57
CA PRO A 494 24.27 -3.23 -24.36
C PRO A 494 25.48 -3.67 -23.52
N SER A 495 25.74 -3.04 -22.36
CA SER A 495 26.88 -3.36 -21.49
C SER A 495 26.76 -4.74 -20.83
N THR A 496 25.52 -5.21 -20.62
CA THR A 496 25.18 -6.51 -20.02
C THR A 496 25.28 -7.67 -21.02
N LYS A 497 25.63 -7.38 -22.28
CA LYS A 497 25.79 -8.41 -23.30
C LYS A 497 26.79 -9.47 -22.83
N SER A 498 26.36 -10.73 -22.80
CA SER A 498 27.19 -11.83 -22.30
C SER A 498 28.50 -11.95 -23.10
N LYS A 499 29.61 -11.53 -22.50
CA LYS A 499 30.96 -11.77 -23.02
C LYS A 499 31.28 -13.25 -22.78
N SER A 500 30.83 -14.14 -23.65
CA SER A 500 31.22 -15.55 -23.57
C SER A 500 32.75 -15.65 -23.67
N LYS A 501 33.41 -15.89 -22.52
CA LYS A 501 34.86 -16.12 -22.40
C LYS A 501 35.24 -17.54 -22.86
N SER A 502 34.33 -18.31 -23.43
CA SER A 502 34.65 -19.66 -23.92
C SER A 502 35.30 -19.58 -25.29
N LYS A 503 36.56 -20.04 -25.39
CA LYS A 503 37.32 -20.23 -26.64
C LYS A 503 36.69 -21.28 -27.57
N SER A 504 35.59 -21.92 -27.16
CA SER A 504 34.81 -22.80 -28.02
C SER A 504 33.82 -21.99 -28.87
N LYS A 505 33.88 -22.16 -30.20
CA LYS A 505 32.97 -21.60 -31.23
C LYS A 505 31.47 -21.94 -31.04
N ARG A 506 31.05 -22.47 -29.89
CA ARG A 506 29.69 -22.93 -29.62
C ARG A 506 28.87 -21.80 -28.98
N LYS A 507 28.13 -21.07 -29.84
CA LYS A 507 27.12 -20.02 -29.57
C LYS A 507 27.61 -18.80 -28.77
N LYS A 508 28.06 -17.76 -29.49
CA LYS A 508 28.02 -16.38 -28.97
C LYS A 508 26.56 -16.05 -28.66
N ASN A 509 26.22 -15.84 -27.38
CA ASN A 509 24.88 -15.44 -26.98
C ASN A 509 24.79 -13.91 -27.13
N ASN A 510 24.17 -13.44 -28.21
CA ASN A 510 23.97 -12.02 -28.50
C ASN A 510 22.84 -11.39 -27.66
N LYS A 511 22.65 -11.87 -26.44
CA LYS A 511 21.59 -11.44 -25.52
C LYS A 511 22.17 -10.44 -24.51
N CYS A 512 21.33 -9.50 -24.10
CA CYS A 512 21.59 -8.53 -23.05
C CYS A 512 20.37 -8.47 -22.14
N ASN A 513 20.46 -7.69 -21.07
CA ASN A 513 19.33 -7.35 -20.23
C ASN A 513 18.50 -6.28 -20.94
N TYR A 514 17.18 -6.45 -20.94
CA TYR A 514 16.25 -5.49 -21.51
C TYR A 514 14.90 -5.56 -20.80
N LEU A 515 14.09 -4.53 -20.99
CA LEU A 515 12.71 -4.48 -20.52
C LEU A 515 11.77 -4.15 -21.67
N LEU A 516 10.52 -4.58 -21.51
CA LEU A 516 9.42 -4.36 -22.44
C LEU A 516 8.31 -3.66 -21.67
N GLN A 517 7.77 -2.57 -22.22
CA GLN A 517 6.77 -1.74 -21.57
C GLN A 517 5.69 -1.31 -22.55
N ILE A 518 4.47 -1.15 -22.06
CA ILE A 518 3.40 -0.47 -22.79
C ILE A 518 2.47 0.21 -21.78
N PHE A 519 1.94 1.36 -22.16
CA PHE A 519 1.13 2.22 -21.29
C PHE A 519 -0.28 2.32 -21.85
N SER A 520 -1.28 2.10 -20.98
CA SER A 520 -2.67 2.30 -21.34
C SER A 520 -2.97 3.78 -21.57
N LYS A 521 -4.10 4.07 -22.21
CA LYS A 521 -4.75 5.37 -22.01
C LYS A 521 -5.19 5.52 -20.53
N PRO A 522 -5.51 6.76 -20.08
CA PRO A 522 -6.11 6.96 -18.76
C PRO A 522 -7.32 6.06 -18.51
N LEU A 523 -7.48 5.58 -17.27
CA LEU A 523 -8.57 4.66 -16.88
C LEU A 523 -9.95 5.36 -16.76
N HIS A 524 -9.96 6.69 -16.76
CA HIS A 524 -11.15 7.53 -16.70
C HIS A 524 -10.92 8.82 -17.52
N ASP A 525 -11.92 9.69 -17.63
CA ASP A 525 -11.88 10.86 -18.51
C ASP A 525 -10.76 11.87 -18.18
N ARG A 526 -10.40 12.02 -16.91
CA ARG A 526 -9.27 12.88 -16.52
C ARG A 526 -7.95 12.25 -16.98
N PRO A 527 -6.99 13.01 -17.53
CA PRO A 527 -5.68 12.48 -17.93
C PRO A 527 -4.74 12.26 -16.73
N THR A 528 -5.19 11.49 -15.73
CA THR A 528 -4.44 11.22 -14.50
C THR A 528 -3.99 9.76 -14.41
N LEU A 529 -4.78 8.87 -13.81
CA LEU A 529 -4.36 7.48 -13.55
C LEU A 529 -4.38 6.62 -14.83
N PHE A 530 -3.25 5.98 -15.16
CA PHE A 530 -3.16 4.94 -16.19
C PHE A 530 -2.34 3.73 -15.71
N ILE A 531 -2.26 2.69 -16.54
CA ILE A 531 -1.58 1.44 -16.20
C ILE A 531 -0.41 1.20 -17.15
N GLU A 532 0.68 0.67 -16.61
CA GLU A 532 1.79 0.12 -17.36
C GLU A 532 1.76 -1.41 -17.30
N ILE A 533 2.00 -2.09 -18.42
CA ILE A 533 2.32 -3.52 -18.45
C ILE A 533 3.80 -3.66 -18.74
N ILE A 534 4.52 -4.33 -17.84
CA ILE A 534 5.98 -4.48 -17.90
C ILE A 534 6.42 -5.95 -17.88
N GLN A 535 7.43 -6.27 -18.69
CA GLN A 535 8.17 -7.52 -18.61
C GLN A 535 9.67 -7.22 -18.56
N ARG A 536 10.36 -7.80 -17.57
CA ARG A 536 11.80 -7.58 -17.34
C ARG A 536 12.58 -8.84 -17.72
N HIS A 537 13.56 -8.71 -18.62
CA HIS A 537 14.58 -9.73 -18.88
C HIS A 537 15.87 -9.33 -18.15
N HIS A 538 15.92 -9.63 -16.85
CA HIS A 538 17.06 -9.31 -15.96
C HIS A 538 17.46 -7.82 -15.97
N HIS A 539 16.54 -6.93 -16.35
CA HIS A 539 16.77 -5.50 -16.42
C HIS A 539 16.12 -4.79 -15.23
N ASN A 540 16.95 -4.07 -14.49
CA ASN A 540 16.58 -3.41 -13.25
C ASN A 540 16.20 -1.93 -13.43
N GLY A 541 16.56 -1.28 -14.55
CA GLY A 541 16.22 0.13 -14.81
C GLY A 541 14.74 0.38 -15.16
N PHE A 542 14.41 1.63 -15.45
CA PHE A 542 13.03 2.11 -15.69
C PHE A 542 12.75 2.55 -17.14
N GLY A 543 13.64 2.22 -18.07
CA GLY A 543 13.40 2.48 -19.48
C GLY A 543 13.94 3.82 -19.97
N LYS A 544 15.17 4.23 -19.60
CA LYS A 544 15.75 5.52 -20.06
C LYS A 544 15.59 5.72 -21.57
N GLY A 545 15.83 4.66 -22.34
CA GLY A 545 15.71 4.67 -23.80
C GLY A 545 14.27 4.61 -24.35
N THR A 546 13.25 4.31 -23.53
CA THR A 546 11.84 4.26 -23.93
C THR A 546 11.10 5.57 -23.64
N PHE A 547 11.57 6.39 -22.70
CA PHE A 547 10.94 7.65 -22.32
C PHE A 547 10.64 8.57 -23.50
N LYS A 548 11.57 8.73 -24.45
CA LYS A 548 11.32 9.58 -25.62
C LYS A 548 10.11 9.10 -26.44
N GLY A 549 9.99 7.80 -26.68
CA GLY A 549 8.86 7.23 -27.42
C GLY A 549 7.53 7.37 -26.67
N LEU A 550 7.57 7.20 -25.34
CA LEU A 550 6.43 7.44 -24.46
C LEU A 550 5.97 8.90 -24.49
N PHE A 551 6.91 9.84 -24.37
CA PHE A 551 6.62 11.26 -24.37
C PHE A 551 5.99 11.72 -25.66
N GLU A 552 6.56 11.35 -26.81
CA GLU A 552 5.98 11.67 -28.12
C GLU A 552 4.51 11.21 -28.20
N SER A 553 4.19 10.02 -27.68
CA SER A 553 2.81 9.54 -27.62
C SER A 553 1.93 10.35 -26.66
N ILE A 554 2.43 10.74 -25.49
CA ILE A 554 1.65 11.50 -24.51
C ILE A 554 1.39 12.92 -25.02
N GLU A 555 2.38 13.57 -25.65
CA GLU A 555 2.24 14.88 -26.29
C GLU A 555 1.17 14.88 -27.39
N GLU A 556 1.08 13.80 -28.19
CA GLU A 556 0.00 13.63 -29.16
C GLU A 556 -1.38 13.58 -28.47
N GLN A 557 -1.48 12.89 -27.35
CA GLN A 557 -2.72 12.84 -26.56
C GLN A 557 -3.05 14.22 -25.94
N GLN A 558 -2.05 14.96 -25.46
CA GLN A 558 -2.24 16.33 -24.96
C GLN A 558 -2.76 17.28 -26.04
N LYS A 559 -2.29 17.13 -27.29
CA LYS A 559 -2.83 17.90 -28.44
C LYS A 559 -4.30 17.60 -28.67
N LEU A 560 -4.71 16.33 -28.57
CA LEU A 560 -6.12 15.94 -28.70
C LEU A 560 -7.00 16.54 -27.60
N ARG A 561 -6.46 16.67 -26.38
CA ARG A 561 -7.14 17.29 -25.23
C ARG A 561 -7.09 18.82 -25.22
N GLY A 562 -6.28 19.43 -26.08
CA GLY A 562 -6.06 20.88 -26.10
C GLY A 562 -5.20 21.40 -24.93
N THR A 563 -4.45 20.52 -24.27
CA THR A 563 -3.61 20.83 -23.10
C THR A 563 -2.13 20.98 -23.45
N PHE A 564 -1.74 20.62 -24.67
CA PHE A 564 -0.40 20.87 -25.21
C PHE A 564 -0.23 22.34 -25.61
N VAL A 565 -0.07 23.20 -24.61
CA VAL A 565 0.03 24.66 -24.76
C VAL A 565 1.43 25.15 -24.42
N GLU A 566 1.80 26.34 -24.90
CA GLU A 566 3.07 26.98 -24.53
C GLU A 566 3.14 27.19 -23.01
N SER A 567 4.31 26.93 -22.43
CA SER A 567 4.53 27.21 -21.01
C SER A 567 4.46 28.72 -20.75
N GLN A 568 3.71 29.14 -19.73
CA GLN A 568 3.44 30.56 -19.45
C GLN A 568 4.67 31.35 -18.94
N ASP A 569 5.82 30.68 -18.76
CA ASP A 569 7.04 31.20 -18.15
C ASP A 569 8.22 31.38 -19.14
N ASN A 570 7.98 31.35 -20.46
CA ASN A 570 9.01 31.57 -21.49
C ASN A 570 9.22 33.05 -21.85
#